data_AF-A0A5K0XYI9-F1
#
_entry.id   AF-A0A5K0XYI9-F1
#
_cell.length_a   1.000
_cell.length_b   1.000
_cell.length_c   1.000
_cell.angle_alpha   90.00
_cell.angle_beta   90.00
_cell.angle_gamma   90.00
#
_symmetry.space_group_name_H-M   'P 1'
#
loop_
_entity.id
_entity.type
_entity.pdbx_description
1 polymer ?
#
loop_
_entity_poly.entity_id
_entity_poly.type
_entity_poly.pdbx_seq_one_letter_code
_entity_poly.pdbx_strand_id
1 'polypeptide(L)' 'GGTDLVLNAANILLVSSPSQICLAFAGNTKAADPGIVGNWQQKTTLVVHNIPNSKIGFVQGASS' A
#
# COMPACT_ATOMS: atom_id res chain seq x y z
N GLY A 1 -6.00 17.38 -4.69
CA GLY A 1 -5.44 16.02 -4.77
C GLY A 1 -4.42 15.98 -5.88
N GLY A 2 -3.51 15.01 -5.89
CA GLY A 2 -2.42 14.92 -6.89
C GLY A 2 -1.11 14.39 -6.34
N THR A 3 -1.17 13.53 -5.31
CA THR A 3 0.01 12.85 -4.77
C THR A 3 -0.17 11.36 -4.98
N ASP A 4 0.92 10.67 -5.29
CA ASP A 4 0.92 9.23 -5.49
C ASP A 4 1.35 8.51 -4.21
N LEU A 5 0.67 7.41 -3.90
CA LEU A 5 1.21 6.39 -3.00
C LEU A 5 2.13 5.49 -3.84
N VAL A 6 3.42 5.80 -3.84
CA VAL A 6 4.41 5.01 -4.58
C VAL A 6 4.64 3.68 -3.86
N LEU A 7 4.46 2.57 -4.58
CA LEU A 7 4.71 1.23 -4.07
C LEU A 7 5.94 0.64 -4.75
N ASN A 8 6.89 0.12 -3.97
CA ASN A 8 8.06 -0.59 -4.48
C ASN A 8 7.92 -2.12 -4.29
N ALA A 9 8.96 -2.88 -4.65
CA ALA A 9 8.98 -4.34 -4.55
C ALA A 9 8.61 -4.85 -3.14
N ALA A 10 9.06 -4.18 -2.07
CA ALA A 10 8.74 -4.56 -0.70
C ALA A 10 7.26 -4.33 -0.33
N ASN A 11 6.56 -3.50 -1.10
CA ASN A 11 5.14 -3.18 -0.90
C ASN A 11 4.20 -4.04 -1.75
N ILE A 12 4.70 -4.76 -2.77
CA ILE A 12 3.87 -5.52 -3.72
C ILE A 12 4.23 -7.00 -3.81
N LEU A 13 5.34 -7.43 -3.21
CA LEU A 13 5.78 -8.81 -3.21
C LEU A 13 5.73 -9.41 -1.79
N LEU A 14 5.26 -10.66 -1.70
CA LEU A 14 5.22 -11.47 -0.49
C LEU A 14 6.11 -12.70 -0.71
N VAL A 15 7.15 -12.86 0.12
CA VAL A 15 8.00 -14.05 0.08
C VAL A 15 7.28 -15.19 0.80
N SER A 16 6.93 -16.24 0.05
CA SER A 16 6.24 -17.41 0.60
C SER A 16 7.21 -18.54 0.95
N SER A 17 8.30 -18.68 0.20
CA SER A 17 9.37 -19.67 0.42
C SER A 17 10.67 -19.22 -0.28
N PRO A 18 11.82 -19.89 -0.08
CA PRO A 18 13.07 -19.54 -0.75
C PRO A 18 13.01 -19.53 -2.28
N SER A 19 12.10 -20.29 -2.89
CA SER A 19 11.91 -20.38 -4.34
C SER A 19 10.60 -19.79 -4.85
N GLN A 20 9.79 -19.18 -3.97
CA GLN A 20 8.47 -18.65 -4.34
C GLN A 20 8.24 -17.26 -3.76
N ILE A 21 7.89 -16.35 -4.67
CA ILE A 21 7.40 -15.01 -4.36
C ILE A 21 6.01 -14.84 -4.97
N CYS A 22 5.11 -14.23 -4.20
CA CYS A 22 3.73 -14.00 -4.58
C CYS A 22 3.49 -12.50 -4.73
N LEU A 23 2.55 -12.14 -5.60
CA LEU A 23 1.99 -10.80 -5.65
C LEU A 23 1.15 -10.56 -4.39
N ALA A 24 1.37 -9.45 -3.70
CA ALA A 24 0.60 -9.03 -2.51
C ALA A 24 -0.77 -8.43 -2.89
N PHE A 25 -1.44 -9.02 -3.89
CA PHE A 25 -2.74 -8.63 -4.39
C PHE A 25 -3.68 -9.83 -4.28
N ALA A 26 -4.79 -9.64 -3.56
CA ALA A 26 -5.87 -10.61 -3.50
C ALA A 26 -7.00 -10.16 -4.44
N GLY A 27 -7.64 -11.10 -5.13
CA GLY A 27 -8.84 -10.80 -5.90
C GLY A 27 -9.96 -10.28 -4.98
N ASN A 28 -10.70 -9.29 -5.45
CA ASN A 28 -11.93 -8.83 -4.80
C ASN A 28 -13.15 -9.57 -5.39
N THR A 29 -14.30 -9.44 -4.74
CA THR A 29 -15.53 -10.14 -5.18
C THR A 29 -15.99 -9.69 -6.57
N LYS A 30 -15.77 -8.42 -6.93
CA LYS A 30 -16.11 -7.87 -8.26
C LYS A 30 -15.00 -6.95 -8.75
N ALA A 31 -14.59 -7.13 -10.00
CA ALA A 31 -13.54 -6.33 -10.63
C ALA A 31 -13.82 -4.81 -10.67
N ALA A 32 -15.09 -4.41 -10.58
CA ALA A 32 -15.49 -3.00 -10.52
C ALA A 32 -15.33 -2.37 -9.13
N ASP A 33 -15.14 -3.18 -8.08
CA ASP A 33 -14.97 -2.67 -6.73
C ASP A 33 -13.58 -2.02 -6.58
N PRO A 34 -13.47 -0.92 -5.83
CA PRO A 34 -12.18 -0.28 -5.58
C PRO A 34 -11.21 -1.25 -4.88
N GLY A 35 -9.93 -1.11 -5.20
CA GLY A 35 -8.87 -1.84 -4.50
C GLY A 35 -8.71 -1.38 -3.04
N ILE A 36 -8.19 -2.28 -2.21
CA ILE A 36 -7.91 -2.00 -0.79
C ILE A 36 -6.40 -1.86 -0.60
N VAL A 37 -5.97 -0.76 0.00
CA VAL A 37 -4.57 -0.54 0.42
C VAL A 37 -4.36 -1.14 1.81
N GLY A 38 -3.79 -2.35 1.85
CA GLY A 38 -3.53 -3.08 3.09
C GLY A 38 -2.30 -2.60 3.86
N ASN A 39 -2.03 -3.25 4.99
CA ASN A 39 -0.84 -2.99 5.82
C ASN A 39 0.47 -3.21 5.05
N TRP A 40 0.49 -4.16 4.11
CA TRP A 40 1.68 -4.49 3.32
C TRP A 40 2.07 -3.35 2.38
N GLN A 41 1.08 -2.76 1.70
CA GLN A 41 1.27 -1.60 0.84
C GLN A 41 1.68 -0.35 1.63
N GLN A 42 1.33 -0.26 2.92
CA GLN A 42 1.68 0.87 3.79
C GLN A 42 3.06 0.74 4.46
N LYS A 43 3.77 -0.40 4.29
CA LYS A 43 5.13 -0.56 4.84
C LYS A 43 6.04 0.59 4.44
N THR A 44 6.84 1.04 5.40
CA THR A 44 7.82 2.14 5.25
C THR A 44 7.23 3.47 4.74
N THR A 45 5.91 3.62 4.80
CA THR A 45 5.18 4.84 4.43
C THR A 45 4.49 5.38 5.68
N LEU A 46 4.73 6.64 6.01
CA LEU A 46 3.92 7.32 7.03
C LEU A 46 2.61 7.76 6.40
N VAL A 47 1.50 7.25 6.92
CA VAL A 47 0.14 7.63 6.52
C VAL A 47 -0.41 8.63 7.54
N VAL A 48 -0.67 9.84 7.08
CA VAL A 48 -1.19 10.94 7.92
C VAL A 48 -2.69 11.07 7.71
N HIS A 49 -3.46 10.86 8.78
CA HIS A 49 -4.91 11.05 8.78
C HIS A 49 -5.25 12.46 9.29
N ASN A 50 -5.45 13.41 8.38
CA ASN A 50 -5.89 14.76 8.73
C ASN A 50 -7.43 14.81 8.72
N ILE A 51 -8.03 14.29 9.79
CA ILE A 51 -9.48 14.21 9.96
C ILE A 51 -10.17 15.59 9.87
N PRO A 52 -9.68 16.66 10.52
CA PRO A 52 -10.34 17.98 10.47
C PRO A 52 -10.48 18.56 9.06
N ASN A 53 -9.56 18.20 8.14
CA ASN A 53 -9.59 18.68 6.76
C ASN A 53 -10.05 17.60 5.77
N SER A 54 -10.50 16.43 6.26
CA SER A 54 -10.89 15.28 5.45
C SER A 54 -9.82 14.87 4.42
N LYS A 55 -8.55 14.83 4.83
CA LYS A 55 -7.40 14.53 3.97
C LYS A 55 -6.57 13.36 4.49
N ILE A 56 -5.98 12.63 3.56
CA ILE A 56 -4.94 11.64 3.80
C ILE A 56 -3.65 12.13 3.14
N GLY A 57 -2.51 12.00 3.83
CA GLY A 57 -1.18 12.29 3.31
C GLY A 57 -0.27 11.06 3.37
N PHE A 58 0.69 10.99 2.46
CA PHE A 58 1.67 9.92 2.38
C PHE A 58 3.09 10.51 2.39
N VAL A 59 3.96 9.98 3.25
CA VAL A 59 5.39 10.30 3.25
C VAL A 59 6.16 9.01 3.04
N GLN A 60 6.85 8.91 1.91
CA GLN A 60 7.67 7.75 1.55
C GLN A 60 8.99 7.74 2.33
N GLY A 61 9.47 6.55 2.70
CA GLY A 61 10.78 6.40 3.34
C GLY A 61 10.86 6.97 4.76
N ALA A 62 9.72 7.18 5.42
CA ALA A 62 9.65 7.76 6.77
C ALA A 62 10.36 6.93 7.85
N SER A 63 10.70 5.69 7.55
CA SER A 63 11.66 4.88 8.28
C SER A 63 13.05 5.05 7.67
N SER A 64 13.68 6.20 7.93
CA SER A 64 15.11 6.47 7.74
C SER A 64 15.64 7.18 8.99
#